data_AF-A0A538M0L9-F1
#
_entry.id   AF-A0A538M0L9-F1
#
_cell.length_a   1.000
_cell.length_b   1.000
_cell.length_c   1.000
_cell.angle_alpha   90.00
_cell.angle_beta   90.00
_cell.angle_gamma   90.00
#
_symmetry.space_group_name_H-M   'P 1'
#
loop_
_entity.id
_entity.type
_entity.pdbx_description
1 polymer ?
#
loop_
_entity_poly.entity_id
_entity_poly.type
_entity_poly.pdbx_seq_one_letter_code
_entity_poly.pdbx_strand_id
1 'polypeptide(L)'
;MSFRPPGRLEVMSTERRPRMAEHPTARGRTTIALIAGAVAAWAVTVARMRGMDAGPGTNLGGLGWYLGIWVTMTAAMMLPSAVPAARHVARLARRMPTLLFTVGYLTVWTGYGLLAYGVFRLLTSFDIGWFGWDRGGPYAAGGTLAAAGLYELTPLKRLSLRRCRSASQDVNALRGGLAHGLDCVGCSGALMAVLFVLGVMSLFWMAIVAVAIFAEKVLPHGHRLPSAFAVALVALGIWVVVSPGSVPELTQPDARTPPMEMAR
;
A
#
# COMPACT_ATOMS: atom_id res chain seq x y z
N MET A 1 18.64 -49.76 -64.95
CA MET A 1 18.87 -49.29 -63.56
C MET A 1 17.74 -48.36 -63.17
N SER A 2 16.86 -48.84 -62.30
CA SER A 2 15.68 -48.13 -61.80
C SER A 2 16.06 -47.42 -60.50
N PHE A 3 16.03 -46.09 -60.48
CA PHE A 3 16.23 -45.29 -59.27
C PHE A 3 14.90 -44.72 -58.80
N ARG A 4 14.44 -45.15 -57.62
CA ARG A 4 13.23 -44.67 -56.93
C ARG A 4 13.66 -43.73 -55.80
N PRO A 5 12.98 -42.59 -55.59
CA PRO A 5 13.52 -41.46 -54.84
C PRO A 5 13.23 -41.56 -53.33
N PRO A 6 13.90 -40.79 -52.47
CA PRO A 6 13.39 -40.50 -51.14
C PRO A 6 12.94 -39.04 -51.01
N GLY A 7 11.74 -38.89 -50.45
CA GLY A 7 11.49 -37.86 -49.44
C GLY A 7 11.16 -36.47 -49.95
N ARG A 8 9.89 -36.27 -50.30
CA ARG A 8 9.17 -35.02 -50.09
C ARG A 8 9.51 -34.51 -48.68
N LEU A 9 10.31 -33.45 -48.57
CA LEU A 9 10.42 -32.69 -47.32
C LEU A 9 9.03 -32.10 -47.08
N GLU A 10 8.24 -32.80 -46.28
CA GLU A 10 7.11 -32.20 -45.59
C GLU A 10 7.67 -30.97 -44.88
N VAL A 11 7.29 -29.80 -45.38
CA VAL A 11 7.32 -28.57 -44.62
C VAL A 11 6.51 -28.90 -43.38
N MET A 12 7.23 -29.19 -42.29
CA MET A 12 6.66 -29.36 -40.97
C MET A 12 5.95 -28.04 -40.69
N SER A 13 4.65 -28.06 -40.95
CA SER A 13 3.73 -27.00 -40.63
C SER A 13 4.08 -26.64 -39.20
N THR A 14 4.51 -25.40 -39.00
CA THR A 14 4.57 -24.84 -37.66
C THR A 14 3.15 -24.91 -37.18
N GLU A 15 2.83 -26.00 -36.48
CA GLU A 15 1.56 -26.23 -35.84
C GLU A 15 1.45 -25.03 -34.92
N ARG A 16 0.68 -24.05 -35.38
CA ARG A 16 0.35 -22.84 -34.65
C ARG A 16 -0.44 -23.39 -33.49
N ARG A 17 0.28 -23.76 -32.42
CA ARG A 17 -0.29 -24.23 -31.15
C ARG A 17 -1.50 -23.36 -30.94
N PRO A 18 -2.72 -23.92 -30.92
CA PRO A 18 -3.89 -23.11 -30.70
C PRO A 18 -3.57 -22.32 -29.44
N ARG A 19 -3.52 -20.98 -29.57
CA ARG A 19 -3.50 -20.12 -28.39
C ARG A 19 -4.77 -20.54 -27.67
N MET A 20 -4.60 -21.42 -26.71
CA MET A 20 -5.63 -21.90 -25.81
C MET A 20 -6.36 -20.62 -25.42
N ALA A 21 -7.59 -20.50 -25.90
CA ALA A 21 -8.36 -19.28 -25.77
C ALA A 21 -8.52 -19.04 -24.27
N GLU A 22 -7.64 -18.23 -23.70
CA GLU A 22 -7.74 -17.82 -22.32
C GLU A 22 -9.05 -17.05 -22.23
N HIS A 23 -10.02 -17.65 -21.54
CA HIS A 23 -11.35 -17.10 -21.34
C HIS A 23 -11.22 -15.67 -20.75
N PRO A 24 -11.58 -14.60 -21.49
CA PRO A 24 -11.53 -13.23 -20.97
C PRO A 24 -12.34 -13.05 -19.68
N THR A 25 -13.30 -13.96 -19.42
CA THR A 25 -14.08 -14.08 -18.20
C THR A 25 -13.26 -14.38 -16.95
N ALA A 26 -12.19 -15.18 -17.01
CA ALA A 26 -11.33 -15.45 -15.84
C ALA A 26 -10.51 -14.22 -15.42
N ARG A 27 -10.02 -13.45 -16.41
CA ARG A 27 -9.28 -12.19 -16.19
C ARG A 27 -10.19 -11.10 -15.61
N GLY A 28 -11.43 -11.02 -16.10
CA GLY A 28 -12.46 -10.15 -15.55
C GLY A 28 -12.77 -10.48 -14.08
N ARG A 29 -13.03 -11.76 -13.79
CA ARG A 29 -13.40 -12.23 -12.44
C ARG A 29 -12.37 -11.90 -11.36
N THR A 30 -11.06 -12.14 -11.60
CA THR A 30 -10.01 -11.82 -10.60
C THR A 30 -9.92 -10.32 -10.33
N THR A 31 -10.10 -9.50 -11.36
CA THR A 31 -10.11 -8.04 -11.23
C THR A 31 -11.30 -7.58 -10.39
N ILE A 32 -12.49 -8.05 -10.75
CA ILE A 32 -13.73 -7.70 -10.06
C ILE A 32 -13.64 -8.12 -8.59
N ALA A 33 -13.15 -9.33 -8.31
CA ALA A 33 -13.00 -9.82 -6.94
C ALA A 33 -12.06 -8.96 -6.09
N LEU A 34 -10.88 -8.58 -6.63
CA LEU A 34 -9.92 -7.74 -5.90
C LEU A 34 -10.42 -6.32 -5.69
N ILE A 35 -11.08 -5.72 -6.70
CA ILE A 35 -11.67 -4.39 -6.57
C ILE A 35 -12.84 -4.41 -5.59
N ALA A 36 -13.74 -5.39 -5.68
CA ALA A 36 -14.84 -5.54 -4.73
C ALA A 36 -14.32 -5.74 -3.30
N GLY A 37 -13.28 -6.55 -3.12
CA GLY A 37 -12.59 -6.70 -1.85
C GLY A 37 -11.97 -5.40 -1.33
N ALA A 38 -11.34 -4.61 -2.20
CA ALA A 38 -10.79 -3.30 -1.84
C ALA A 38 -11.88 -2.29 -1.46
N VAL A 39 -13.01 -2.26 -2.17
CA VAL A 39 -14.16 -1.41 -1.86
C VAL A 39 -14.78 -1.82 -0.53
N ALA A 40 -14.96 -3.12 -0.29
CA ALA A 40 -15.46 -3.63 0.99
C ALA A 40 -14.49 -3.27 2.14
N ALA A 41 -13.18 -3.40 1.92
CA ALA A 41 -12.17 -3.00 2.90
C ALA A 41 -12.24 -1.49 3.20
N TRP A 42 -12.39 -0.63 2.18
CA TRP A 42 -12.62 0.80 2.37
C TRP A 42 -13.87 1.10 3.19
N ALA A 43 -15.00 0.44 2.88
CA ALA A 43 -16.24 0.62 3.63
C ALA A 43 -16.08 0.22 5.10
N VAL A 44 -15.41 -0.90 5.37
CA VAL A 44 -15.09 -1.34 6.73
C VAL A 44 -14.17 -0.34 7.43
N THR A 45 -13.09 0.10 6.78
CA THR A 45 -12.15 1.07 7.35
C THR A 45 -12.84 2.39 7.69
N VAL A 46 -13.67 2.91 6.79
CA VAL A 46 -14.49 4.11 7.05
C VAL A 46 -15.45 3.89 8.21
N ALA A 47 -16.15 2.75 8.26
CA ALA A 47 -17.07 2.45 9.35
C ALA A 47 -16.36 2.31 10.71
N ARG A 48 -15.12 1.82 10.74
CA ARG A 48 -14.35 1.65 11.97
C ARG A 48 -13.69 2.93 12.45
N MET A 49 -13.28 3.82 11.54
CA MET A 49 -12.60 5.08 11.90
C MET A 49 -13.56 6.25 12.08
N ARG A 50 -14.82 6.14 11.61
CA ARG A 50 -15.87 7.13 11.90
C ARG A 50 -16.14 7.21 13.40
N GLY A 51 -15.90 8.39 13.98
CA GLY A 51 -16.12 8.65 15.41
C GLY A 51 -14.91 8.33 16.30
N MET A 52 -13.76 7.94 15.72
CA MET A 52 -12.49 7.90 16.44
C MET A 52 -11.79 9.25 16.33
N ASP A 53 -11.10 9.68 17.39
CA ASP A 53 -10.25 10.88 17.33
C ASP A 53 -9.17 10.69 16.27
N ALA A 54 -9.16 11.53 15.24
CA ALA A 54 -8.15 11.50 14.17
C ALA A 54 -6.86 12.26 14.53
N GLY A 55 -6.83 12.85 15.73
CA GLY A 55 -5.74 13.70 16.18
C GLY A 55 -4.44 12.94 16.42
N PRO A 56 -3.28 13.58 16.20
CA PRO A 56 -1.97 13.00 16.42
C PRO A 56 -1.74 12.70 17.91
N GLY A 57 -1.24 11.50 18.21
CA GLY A 57 -1.06 11.02 19.59
C GLY A 57 -2.24 10.20 20.15
N THR A 58 -3.24 9.88 19.33
CA THR A 58 -4.27 8.90 19.70
C THR A 58 -3.65 7.56 20.09
N ASN A 59 -4.11 7.00 21.20
CA ASN A 59 -3.68 5.67 21.62
C ASN A 59 -4.15 4.64 20.58
N LEU A 60 -3.20 3.97 19.91
CA LEU A 60 -3.46 2.92 18.92
C LEU A 60 -4.24 1.72 19.49
N GLY A 61 -4.45 1.68 20.81
CA GLY A 61 -5.18 0.64 21.51
C GLY A 61 -4.36 -0.64 21.63
N GLY A 62 -5.03 -1.75 21.95
CA GLY A 62 -4.38 -3.06 22.01
C GLY A 62 -3.91 -3.55 20.65
N LEU A 63 -2.84 -4.36 20.63
CA LEU A 63 -2.24 -4.90 19.40
C LEU A 63 -3.26 -5.53 18.43
N GLY A 64 -4.24 -6.27 18.95
CA GLY A 64 -5.27 -6.91 18.13
C GLY A 64 -6.18 -5.90 17.40
N TRP A 65 -6.55 -4.81 18.06
CA TRP A 65 -7.34 -3.74 17.45
C TRP A 65 -6.54 -3.00 16.37
N TYR A 66 -5.31 -2.62 16.71
CA TYR A 66 -4.37 -1.99 15.78
C TYR A 66 -4.16 -2.85 14.53
N LEU A 67 -3.86 -4.14 14.69
CA LEU A 67 -3.64 -5.05 13.56
C LEU A 67 -4.92 -5.21 12.71
N GLY A 68 -6.10 -5.24 13.34
CA GLY A 68 -7.37 -5.28 12.62
C GLY A 68 -7.56 -4.06 11.71
N ILE A 69 -7.34 -2.85 12.23
CA ILE A 69 -7.41 -1.61 11.42
C ILE A 69 -6.29 -1.59 10.37
N TRP A 70 -5.06 -1.91 10.77
CA TRP A 70 -3.90 -1.89 9.88
C TRP A 70 -4.10 -2.79 8.67
N VAL A 71 -4.54 -4.04 8.88
CA VAL A 71 -4.73 -5.00 7.80
C VAL A 71 -5.88 -4.57 6.90
N THR A 72 -6.99 -4.09 7.46
CA THR A 72 -8.14 -3.61 6.66
C THR A 72 -7.80 -2.38 5.83
N MET A 73 -7.10 -1.40 6.43
CA MET A 73 -6.60 -0.20 5.75
C MET A 73 -5.60 -0.56 4.65
N THR A 74 -4.64 -1.42 4.96
CA THR A 74 -3.63 -1.87 3.99
C THR A 74 -4.28 -2.62 2.84
N ALA A 75 -5.25 -3.49 3.12
CA ALA A 75 -6.05 -4.15 2.11
C ALA A 75 -6.76 -3.12 1.21
N ALA A 76 -7.46 -2.15 1.80
CA ALA A 76 -8.20 -1.11 1.09
C ALA A 76 -7.34 -0.32 0.10
N MET A 77 -6.14 0.08 0.51
CA MET A 77 -5.25 0.92 -0.30
C MET A 77 -4.39 0.11 -1.27
N MET A 78 -3.97 -1.09 -0.87
CA MET A 78 -2.93 -1.82 -1.60
C MET A 78 -3.44 -2.93 -2.51
N LEU A 79 -4.58 -3.55 -2.21
CA LEU A 79 -5.21 -4.56 -3.09
C LEU A 79 -5.40 -4.07 -4.54
N PRO A 80 -5.84 -2.82 -4.80
CA PRO A 80 -5.97 -2.31 -6.16
C PRO A 80 -4.65 -2.36 -6.94
N SER A 81 -3.53 -2.13 -6.24
CA SER A 81 -2.21 -2.09 -6.85
C SER A 81 -1.65 -3.46 -7.20
N ALA A 82 -2.11 -4.51 -6.52
CA ALA A 82 -1.68 -5.89 -6.72
C ALA A 82 -2.44 -6.60 -7.87
N VAL A 83 -3.48 -5.97 -8.43
CA VAL A 83 -4.33 -6.53 -9.51
C VAL A 83 -3.54 -7.02 -10.72
N PRO A 84 -2.54 -6.28 -11.28
CA PRO A 84 -1.79 -6.75 -12.44
C PRO A 84 -0.98 -8.01 -12.15
N ALA A 85 -0.35 -8.08 -10.97
CA ALA A 85 0.46 -9.22 -10.54
C ALA A 85 -0.42 -10.45 -10.25
N ALA A 86 -1.52 -10.27 -9.53
CA ALA A 86 -2.46 -11.34 -9.20
C ALA A 86 -3.09 -11.99 -10.45
N ARG A 87 -3.38 -11.19 -11.50
CA ARG A 87 -3.85 -11.72 -12.79
C ARG A 87 -2.83 -12.65 -13.45
N HIS A 88 -1.53 -12.39 -13.30
CA HIS A 88 -0.49 -13.24 -13.88
C HIS A 88 -0.43 -14.59 -13.16
N VAL A 89 -0.42 -14.57 -11.83
CA VAL A 89 -0.39 -15.78 -10.98
C VAL A 89 -1.66 -16.62 -11.15
N ALA A 90 -2.81 -15.99 -11.38
CA ALA A 90 -4.06 -16.68 -11.68
C ALA A 90 -4.01 -17.59 -12.93
N ARG A 91 -3.03 -17.38 -13.83
CA ARG A 91 -2.81 -18.25 -15.00
C ARG A 91 -1.93 -19.46 -14.71
N LEU A 92 -1.07 -19.37 -13.70
CA LEU A 92 -0.01 -20.36 -13.45
C LEU A 92 -0.42 -21.44 -12.45
N ALA A 93 -1.33 -21.14 -11.52
CA ALA A 93 -1.69 -22.05 -10.43
C ALA A 93 -3.13 -22.59 -10.53
N ARG A 94 -3.29 -23.90 -10.28
CA ARG A 94 -4.56 -24.64 -10.48
C ARG A 94 -5.56 -24.54 -9.32
N ARG A 95 -5.13 -24.15 -8.11
CA ARG A 95 -6.01 -24.05 -6.92
C ARG A 95 -5.81 -22.71 -6.21
N MET A 96 -6.90 -21.95 -6.09
CA MET A 96 -7.02 -20.65 -5.39
C MET A 96 -5.80 -19.71 -5.50
N PRO A 97 -5.26 -19.47 -6.72
CA PRO A 97 -4.01 -18.71 -6.92
C PRO A 97 -4.07 -17.28 -6.35
N THR A 98 -5.20 -16.60 -6.55
CA THR A 98 -5.41 -15.23 -6.07
C THR A 98 -5.41 -15.14 -4.55
N LEU A 99 -6.00 -16.13 -3.87
CA LEU A 99 -6.09 -16.14 -2.41
C LEU A 99 -4.71 -16.38 -1.78
N LEU A 100 -3.97 -17.38 -2.26
CA LEU A 100 -2.62 -17.66 -1.78
C LEU A 100 -1.66 -16.49 -2.02
N PHE A 101 -1.76 -15.83 -3.18
CA PHE A 101 -1.00 -14.63 -3.47
C PHE A 101 -1.36 -13.48 -2.52
N THR A 102 -2.66 -13.26 -2.29
CA THR A 102 -3.14 -12.20 -1.39
C THR A 102 -2.73 -12.45 0.05
N VAL A 103 -2.76 -13.70 0.51
CA VAL A 103 -2.29 -14.09 1.84
C VAL A 103 -0.80 -13.77 2.00
N GLY A 104 0.05 -14.23 1.08
CA GLY A 104 1.49 -13.93 1.15
C GLY A 104 1.77 -12.43 1.12
N TYR A 105 1.05 -11.70 0.26
CA TYR A 105 1.12 -10.24 0.19
C TYR A 105 0.77 -9.55 1.52
N LEU A 106 -0.35 -9.92 2.13
CA LEU A 106 -0.80 -9.36 3.39
C LEU A 106 0.07 -9.80 4.58
N THR A 107 0.74 -10.96 4.51
CA THR A 107 1.70 -11.38 5.54
C THR A 107 2.88 -10.40 5.63
N VAL A 108 3.45 -9.99 4.49
CA VAL A 108 4.56 -9.01 4.49
C VAL A 108 4.11 -7.67 5.06
N TRP A 109 2.93 -7.19 4.66
CA TRP A 109 2.37 -5.94 5.17
C TRP A 109 1.99 -5.99 6.65
N THR A 110 1.52 -7.14 7.13
CA THR A 110 1.30 -7.38 8.55
C THR A 110 2.62 -7.26 9.31
N GLY A 111 3.69 -7.89 8.81
CA GLY A 111 5.04 -7.77 9.38
C GLY A 111 5.53 -6.33 9.45
N TYR A 112 5.32 -5.54 8.39
CA TYR A 112 5.63 -4.12 8.38
C TYR A 112 4.81 -3.34 9.43
N GLY A 113 3.51 -3.63 9.55
CA GLY A 113 2.64 -3.00 10.56
C GLY A 113 3.04 -3.34 11.99
N LEU A 114 3.46 -4.59 12.26
CA LEU A 114 4.03 -5.00 13.55
C LEU A 114 5.32 -4.26 13.86
N LEU A 115 6.21 -4.10 12.87
CA LEU A 115 7.44 -3.34 13.03
C LEU A 115 7.14 -1.86 13.36
N ALA A 116 6.19 -1.25 12.64
CA ALA A 116 5.75 0.12 12.91
C ALA A 116 5.16 0.27 14.33
N TYR A 117 4.30 -0.67 14.76
CA TYR A 117 3.76 -0.68 16.11
C TYR A 117 4.83 -0.88 17.18
N GLY A 118 5.79 -1.78 16.93
CA GLY A 118 6.93 -2.00 17.82
C GLY A 118 7.77 -0.75 17.99
N VAL A 119 8.09 -0.06 16.89
CA VAL A 119 8.80 1.23 16.92
C VAL A 119 7.99 2.27 17.68
N PHE A 120 6.68 2.40 17.44
CA PHE A 120 5.83 3.32 18.17
C PHE A 120 5.84 3.04 19.67
N ARG A 121 5.63 1.78 20.07
CA ARG A 121 5.63 1.37 21.48
C ARG A 121 6.98 1.64 22.12
N LEU A 122 8.08 1.33 21.43
CA LEU A 122 9.42 1.58 21.90
C LEU A 122 9.64 3.08 22.15
N LEU A 123 9.32 3.93 21.17
CA LEU A 123 9.41 5.38 21.29
C LEU A 123 8.56 5.94 22.44
N THR A 124 7.33 5.44 22.62
CA THR A 124 6.45 5.86 23.73
C THR A 124 6.89 5.32 25.09
N SER A 125 7.57 4.16 25.14
CA SER A 125 8.01 3.52 26.37
C SER A 125 9.25 4.18 26.99
N PHE A 126 10.07 4.86 26.18
CA PHE A 126 11.27 5.54 26.66
C PHE A 126 11.00 6.84 27.42
N ASP A 127 9.73 7.21 27.66
CA ASP A 127 9.26 8.39 28.41
C ASP A 127 10.09 9.66 28.17
N ILE A 128 10.52 9.83 26.92
CA ILE A 128 11.24 11.01 26.48
C ILE A 128 10.13 12.05 26.29
N GLY A 129 9.79 12.79 27.35
CA GLY A 129 8.80 13.89 27.36
C GLY A 129 9.02 15.01 26.31
N TRP A 130 9.97 14.80 25.40
CA TRP A 130 10.17 15.49 24.14
C TRP A 130 9.14 15.08 23.06
N PHE A 131 8.70 13.82 22.96
CA PHE A 131 7.79 13.38 21.89
C PHE A 131 6.30 13.71 22.10
N GLY A 132 5.96 14.38 23.20
CA GLY A 132 4.64 14.99 23.34
C GLY A 132 4.37 15.93 22.16
N TRP A 133 3.13 15.92 21.66
CA TRP A 133 2.73 16.78 20.54
C TRP A 133 3.00 18.27 20.81
N ASP A 134 3.04 18.65 22.10
CA ASP A 134 3.32 20.00 22.59
C ASP A 134 4.79 20.44 22.50
N ARG A 135 5.74 19.55 22.15
CA ARG A 135 7.17 19.89 22.01
C ARG A 135 7.83 19.34 20.75
N GLY A 136 8.20 18.06 20.77
CA GLY A 136 9.04 17.41 19.77
C GLY A 136 8.28 16.56 18.75
N GLY A 137 6.98 16.31 18.99
CA GLY A 137 6.10 15.58 18.06
C GLY A 137 6.11 16.16 16.63
N PRO A 138 5.91 17.48 16.44
CA PRO A 138 5.95 18.10 15.12
C PRO A 138 7.31 17.99 14.42
N TYR A 139 8.43 18.06 15.18
CA TYR A 139 9.78 17.91 14.62
C TYR A 139 10.09 16.48 14.20
N ALA A 140 9.67 15.49 15.00
CA ALA A 140 9.77 14.09 14.62
C ALA A 140 8.90 13.76 13.40
N ALA A 141 7.70 14.36 13.34
CA ALA A 141 6.83 14.23 12.19
C ALA A 141 7.46 14.85 10.93
N GLY A 142 7.88 16.11 11.02
CA GLY A 142 8.58 16.81 9.93
C GLY A 142 9.85 16.10 9.47
N GLY A 143 10.65 15.58 10.41
CA GLY A 143 11.85 14.79 10.11
C GLY A 143 11.52 13.48 9.39
N THR A 144 10.45 12.79 9.79
CA THR A 144 9.99 11.59 9.09
C THR A 144 9.47 11.91 7.69
N LEU A 145 8.73 13.01 7.53
CA LEU A 145 8.26 13.48 6.22
C LEU A 145 9.43 13.85 5.30
N ALA A 146 10.45 14.53 5.83
CA ALA A 146 11.67 14.85 5.09
C ALA A 146 12.44 13.58 4.70
N ALA A 147 12.64 12.64 5.63
CA ALA A 147 13.28 11.36 5.35
C ALA A 147 12.52 10.54 4.30
N ALA A 148 11.19 10.54 4.35
CA ALA A 148 10.36 9.92 3.33
C ALA A 148 10.51 10.62 1.97
N GLY A 149 10.54 11.96 1.94
CA GLY A 149 10.82 12.73 0.73
C GLY A 149 12.20 12.47 0.13
N LEU A 150 13.23 12.22 0.96
CA LEU A 150 14.54 11.78 0.47
C LEU A 150 14.46 10.34 -0.08
N TYR A 151 13.72 9.46 0.61
CA TYR A 151 13.49 8.09 0.15
C TYR A 151 12.85 8.04 -1.25
N GLU A 152 11.91 8.94 -1.53
CA GLU A 152 11.28 9.10 -2.84
C GLU A 152 12.29 9.25 -4.00
N LEU A 153 13.40 9.94 -3.75
CA LEU A 153 14.43 10.21 -4.76
C LEU A 153 15.41 9.04 -4.96
N THR A 154 15.41 8.07 -4.05
CA THR A 154 16.45 7.03 -3.94
C THR A 154 16.37 6.02 -5.11
N PRO A 155 17.51 5.58 -5.68
CA PRO A 155 17.52 4.55 -6.73
C PRO A 155 16.87 3.23 -6.27
N LEU A 156 16.94 2.93 -4.97
CA LEU A 156 16.30 1.76 -4.37
C LEU A 156 14.78 1.76 -4.60
N LYS A 157 14.10 2.88 -4.36
CA LYS A 157 12.66 3.02 -4.64
C LYS A 157 12.35 2.76 -6.10
N ARG A 158 13.16 3.33 -7.02
CA ARG A 158 12.96 3.16 -8.48
C ARG A 158 13.11 1.70 -8.91
N LEU A 159 14.07 0.97 -8.34
CA LEU A 159 14.26 -0.46 -8.59
C LEU A 159 13.08 -1.29 -8.06
N SER A 160 12.66 -1.04 -6.82
CA SER A 160 11.49 -1.71 -6.22
C SER A 160 10.21 -1.43 -6.99
N LEU A 161 10.00 -0.19 -7.45
CA LEU A 161 8.84 0.18 -8.27
C LEU A 161 8.84 -0.53 -9.63
N ARG A 162 10.00 -0.66 -10.28
CA ARG A 162 10.15 -1.44 -11.52
C ARG A 162 9.79 -2.91 -11.31
N ARG A 163 10.25 -3.53 -10.22
CA ARG A 163 9.91 -4.92 -9.88
C ARG A 163 8.43 -5.07 -9.51
N CYS A 164 7.87 -4.13 -8.75
CA CYS A 164 6.45 -4.09 -8.39
C CYS A 164 5.54 -3.98 -9.63
N ARG A 165 5.96 -3.27 -10.69
CA ARG A 165 5.21 -3.22 -11.96
C ARG A 165 5.44 -4.43 -12.87
N SER A 166 6.49 -5.20 -12.64
CA SER A 166 6.79 -6.40 -13.42
C SER A 166 5.88 -7.57 -13.01
N ALA A 167 5.57 -8.45 -13.96
CA ALA A 167 4.77 -9.62 -13.64
C ALA A 167 5.62 -10.65 -12.86
N SER A 168 5.09 -11.13 -11.73
CA SER A 168 5.70 -12.22 -10.96
C SER A 168 5.95 -13.43 -11.86
N GLN A 169 7.20 -13.89 -11.93
CA GLN A 169 7.58 -15.09 -12.69
C GLN A 169 7.43 -16.37 -11.84
N ASP A 170 7.10 -16.24 -10.55
CA ASP A 170 6.95 -17.38 -9.66
C ASP A 170 5.69 -18.19 -9.95
N VAL A 171 5.88 -19.51 -10.07
CA VAL A 171 4.80 -20.49 -10.28
C VAL A 171 4.05 -20.78 -8.97
N ASN A 172 4.71 -20.56 -7.81
CA ASN A 172 4.09 -20.69 -6.50
C ASN A 172 3.42 -19.36 -6.10
N ALA A 173 2.08 -19.36 -6.04
CA ALA A 173 1.29 -18.18 -5.74
C ALA A 173 1.64 -17.52 -4.39
N LEU A 174 1.94 -18.31 -3.36
CA LEU A 174 2.28 -17.78 -2.03
C LEU A 174 3.66 -17.09 -2.05
N ARG A 175 4.67 -17.72 -2.66
CA ARG A 175 6.01 -17.12 -2.81
C ARG A 175 5.97 -15.87 -3.67
N GLY A 176 5.21 -15.91 -4.77
CA GLY A 176 4.98 -14.73 -5.62
C GLY A 176 4.31 -13.58 -4.84
N GLY A 177 3.36 -13.90 -3.96
CA GLY A 177 2.73 -12.93 -3.05
C GLY A 177 3.71 -12.30 -2.06
N LEU A 178 4.57 -13.12 -1.43
CA LEU A 178 5.62 -12.65 -0.51
C LEU A 178 6.64 -11.75 -1.22
N ALA A 179 7.17 -12.19 -2.36
CA ALA A 179 8.15 -11.42 -3.13
C ALA A 179 7.55 -10.06 -3.59
N HIS A 180 6.33 -10.09 -4.11
CA HIS A 180 5.63 -8.87 -4.51
C HIS A 180 5.30 -7.97 -3.32
N GLY A 181 4.99 -8.54 -2.15
CA GLY A 181 4.82 -7.80 -0.90
C GLY A 181 6.09 -7.04 -0.51
N LEU A 182 7.26 -7.68 -0.59
CA LEU A 182 8.55 -7.05 -0.27
C LEU A 182 8.88 -5.91 -1.24
N ASP A 183 8.68 -6.11 -2.54
CA ASP A 183 8.86 -5.05 -3.53
C ASP A 183 7.89 -3.88 -3.31
N CYS A 184 6.65 -4.19 -2.90
CA CYS A 184 5.63 -3.19 -2.61
C CYS A 184 5.96 -2.37 -1.35
N VAL A 185 6.44 -3.01 -0.28
CA VAL A 185 6.96 -2.31 0.90
C VAL A 185 8.17 -1.45 0.52
N GLY A 186 9.05 -1.95 -0.35
CA GLY A 186 10.19 -1.19 -0.85
C GLY A 186 9.84 -0.01 -1.76
N CYS A 187 8.65 0.03 -2.37
CA CYS A 187 8.24 1.20 -3.17
C CYS A 187 7.32 2.16 -2.42
N SER A 188 6.45 1.65 -1.54
CA SER A 188 5.40 2.44 -0.87
C SER A 188 5.50 2.49 0.65
N GLY A 189 6.47 1.82 1.25
CA GLY A 189 6.67 1.79 2.71
C GLY A 189 6.94 3.17 3.30
N ALA A 190 7.71 4.03 2.62
CA ALA A 190 7.96 5.39 3.11
C ALA A 190 6.66 6.23 3.19
N LEU A 191 5.81 6.17 2.17
CA LEU A 191 4.50 6.83 2.17
C LEU A 191 3.58 6.26 3.26
N MET A 192 3.66 4.97 3.54
CA MET A 192 2.92 4.36 4.65
C MET A 192 3.43 4.83 6.01
N ALA A 193 4.75 4.99 6.19
CA ALA A 193 5.32 5.58 7.40
C ALA A 193 4.86 7.03 7.60
N VAL A 194 4.75 7.82 6.53
CA VAL A 194 4.20 9.17 6.58
C VAL A 194 2.74 9.15 7.05
N LEU A 195 1.90 8.24 6.52
CA LEU A 195 0.52 8.08 6.98
C LEU A 195 0.45 7.75 8.48
N PHE A 196 1.35 6.89 8.96
CA PHE A 196 1.40 6.53 10.37
C PHE A 196 1.73 7.74 11.27
N VAL A 197 2.68 8.58 10.83
CA VAL A 197 3.12 9.78 11.54
C VAL A 197 2.09 10.91 11.51
N LEU A 198 1.45 11.13 10.36
CA LEU A 198 0.35 12.11 10.22
C LEU A 198 -0.94 11.65 10.90
N GLY A 199 -0.98 10.42 11.41
CA GLY A 199 -2.15 9.85 12.04
C GLY A 199 -2.82 8.82 11.14
N VAL A 200 -2.65 7.55 11.47
CA VAL A 200 -3.30 6.42 10.77
C VAL A 200 -4.83 6.49 10.80
N MET A 201 -5.39 7.31 11.70
CA MET A 201 -6.82 7.55 11.90
C MET A 201 -7.39 8.64 10.98
N SER A 202 -6.55 9.35 10.22
CA SER A 202 -7.00 10.38 9.27
C SER A 202 -7.44 9.76 7.93
N LEU A 203 -8.75 9.82 7.67
CA LEU A 203 -9.32 9.39 6.38
C LEU A 203 -8.83 10.26 5.22
N PHE A 204 -8.61 11.55 5.46
CA PHE A 204 -8.11 12.49 4.44
C PHE A 204 -6.68 12.11 3.99
N TRP A 205 -5.76 11.93 4.94
CA TRP A 205 -4.37 11.53 4.62
C TRP A 205 -4.32 10.12 4.05
N MET A 206 -5.16 9.20 4.53
CA MET A 206 -5.30 7.87 3.94
C MET A 206 -5.69 7.95 2.47
N ALA A 207 -6.68 8.78 2.11
CA ALA A 207 -7.09 8.94 0.72
C ALA A 207 -5.97 9.53 -0.15
N ILE A 208 -5.27 10.57 0.33
CA ILE A 208 -4.14 11.18 -0.39
C ILE A 208 -3.03 10.16 -0.65
N VAL A 209 -2.62 9.42 0.39
CA VAL A 209 -1.55 8.42 0.28
C VAL A 209 -1.98 7.26 -0.63
N ALA A 210 -3.23 6.83 -0.59
CA ALA A 210 -3.76 5.81 -1.48
C ALA A 210 -3.66 6.25 -2.95
N VAL A 211 -4.10 7.47 -3.24
CA VAL A 211 -4.05 8.06 -4.59
C VAL A 211 -2.60 8.21 -5.04
N ALA A 212 -1.70 8.67 -4.17
CA ALA A 212 -0.28 8.78 -4.47
C ALA A 212 0.32 7.43 -4.85
N ILE A 213 0.14 6.40 -4.02
CA ILE A 213 0.66 5.04 -4.27
C ILE A 213 0.06 4.45 -5.55
N PHE A 214 -1.24 4.65 -5.78
CA PHE A 214 -1.90 4.22 -7.01
C PHE A 214 -1.32 4.92 -8.23
N ALA A 215 -1.15 6.24 -8.16
CA ALA A 215 -0.59 7.03 -9.25
C ALA A 215 0.85 6.59 -9.58
N GLU A 216 1.68 6.33 -8.57
CA GLU A 216 3.03 5.81 -8.79
C GLU A 216 3.06 4.44 -9.44
N LYS A 217 2.10 3.58 -9.15
CA LYS A 217 2.09 2.21 -9.69
C LYS A 217 1.43 2.15 -11.08
N VAL A 218 0.53 3.08 -11.40
CA VAL A 218 -0.27 3.05 -12.64
C VAL A 218 0.20 4.06 -13.70
N LEU A 219 0.66 5.25 -13.31
CA LEU A 219 1.03 6.27 -14.30
C LEU A 219 2.37 5.94 -15.00
N PRO A 220 2.43 6.01 -16.33
CA PRO A 220 3.64 5.72 -17.11
C PRO A 220 4.75 6.80 -16.97
N HIS A 221 4.46 7.97 -16.37
CA HIS A 221 5.37 9.12 -16.23
C HIS A 221 6.44 8.97 -15.12
N GLY A 222 7.06 7.79 -15.03
CA GLY A 222 7.87 7.31 -13.89
C GLY A 222 9.13 8.08 -13.51
N HIS A 223 9.52 9.13 -14.23
CA HIS A 223 10.65 9.99 -13.86
C HIS A 223 10.24 11.13 -12.93
N ARG A 224 9.10 11.80 -13.21
CA ARG A 224 8.75 13.08 -12.55
C ARG A 224 7.91 12.91 -11.28
N LEU A 225 7.14 11.83 -11.16
CA LEU A 225 6.28 11.57 -9.99
C LEU A 225 7.08 11.53 -8.67
N PRO A 226 8.19 10.77 -8.55
CA PRO A 226 8.94 10.71 -7.30
C PRO A 226 9.52 12.07 -6.90
N SER A 227 9.95 12.89 -7.88
CA SER A 227 10.42 14.25 -7.61
C SER A 227 9.29 15.16 -7.12
N ALA A 228 8.09 15.06 -7.70
CA ALA A 228 6.93 15.80 -7.24
C ALA A 228 6.51 15.39 -5.82
N PHE A 229 6.48 14.08 -5.51
CA PHE A 229 6.18 13.60 -4.17
C PHE A 229 7.25 13.98 -3.15
N ALA A 230 8.54 13.93 -3.52
CA ALA A 230 9.62 14.41 -2.68
C ALA A 230 9.43 15.88 -2.28
N VAL A 231 9.15 16.76 -3.27
CA VAL A 231 8.90 18.18 -3.02
C VAL A 231 7.65 18.36 -2.15
N ALA A 232 6.56 17.66 -2.44
CA ALA A 232 5.33 17.75 -1.67
C ALA A 232 5.51 17.28 -0.21
N LEU A 233 6.22 16.17 0.02
CA LEU A 233 6.49 15.65 1.36
C LEU A 233 7.40 16.58 2.16
N VAL A 234 8.43 17.15 1.53
CA VAL A 234 9.32 18.12 2.19
C VAL A 234 8.55 19.40 2.52
N ALA A 235 7.77 19.93 1.58
CA ALA A 235 6.93 21.11 1.81
C ALA A 235 5.92 20.87 2.94
N LEU A 236 5.28 19.70 2.97
CA LEU A 236 4.37 19.30 4.04
C LEU A 236 5.10 19.15 5.39
N GLY A 237 6.29 18.57 5.40
CA GLY A 237 7.12 18.47 6.61
C GLY A 237 7.49 19.84 7.18
N ILE A 238 7.87 20.78 6.31
CA ILE A 238 8.12 22.18 6.69
C ILE A 238 6.84 22.82 7.24
N TRP A 239 5.69 22.62 6.57
CA TRP A 239 4.41 23.13 7.04
C TRP A 239 4.10 22.63 8.45
N VAL A 240 4.19 21.31 8.70
CA VAL A 240 3.92 20.69 10.01
C VAL A 240 4.82 21.27 11.10
N VAL A 241 6.09 21.56 10.80
CA VAL A 241 7.03 22.17 11.77
C VAL A 241 6.70 23.64 12.02
N VAL A 242 6.37 24.40 10.98
CA VAL A 242 6.13 25.85 11.08
C VAL A 242 4.77 26.19 11.68
N SER A 243 3.74 25.38 11.41
CA SER A 243 2.35 25.69 11.77
C SER A 243 1.52 24.43 12.03
N PRO A 244 1.85 23.64 13.07
CA PRO A 244 1.19 22.36 13.36
C PRO A 244 -0.33 22.49 13.54
N GLY A 245 -0.81 23.64 14.05
CA GLY A 245 -2.25 23.90 14.25
C GLY A 245 -3.04 24.31 12.99
N SER A 246 -2.40 24.43 11.83
CA SER A 246 -3.08 24.80 10.57
C SER A 246 -3.26 23.63 9.60
N VAL A 247 -2.74 22.44 9.96
CA VAL A 247 -2.85 21.24 9.14
C VAL A 247 -4.24 20.61 9.36
N PRO A 248 -5.06 20.45 8.31
CA PRO A 248 -6.38 19.84 8.42
C PRO A 248 -6.31 18.45 9.08
N GLU A 249 -7.27 18.14 9.96
CA GLU A 249 -7.39 16.89 10.75
C GLU A 249 -6.33 16.63 11.84
N LEU A 250 -5.23 17.40 11.93
CA LEU A 250 -4.36 17.40 13.12
C LEU A 250 -4.85 18.36 14.22
N THR A 251 -5.76 19.26 13.87
CA THR A 251 -6.52 20.09 14.80
C THR A 251 -7.48 19.23 15.59
N GLN A 252 -7.35 19.21 16.92
CA GLN A 252 -8.41 18.72 17.81
C GLN A 252 -9.76 19.31 17.36
N PRO A 253 -10.85 18.52 17.34
CA PRO A 253 -12.18 19.08 17.13
C PRO A 253 -12.38 20.24 18.10
N ASP A 254 -12.74 21.40 17.57
CA ASP A 254 -13.00 22.63 18.30
C ASP A 254 -13.64 22.34 19.67
N ALA A 255 -13.06 22.88 20.74
CA ALA A 255 -13.68 23.05 22.04
C ALA A 255 -14.90 24.03 22.00
N ARG A 256 -15.62 24.09 20.87
CA ARG A 256 -16.80 24.94 20.62
C ARG A 256 -18.11 24.15 20.52
N THR A 257 -18.15 22.92 21.01
CA THR A 257 -19.43 22.36 21.42
C THR A 257 -19.62 22.72 22.90
N PRO A 258 -20.39 23.78 23.24
CA PRO A 258 -20.76 23.97 24.64
C PRO A 258 -21.44 22.68 25.13
N PRO A 259 -21.18 22.25 26.38
CA PRO A 259 -21.85 21.07 26.91
C PRO A 259 -23.35 21.28 26.77
N MET A 260 -24.04 20.38 26.06
CA MET A 260 -25.49 20.35 26.08
C MET A 260 -25.89 20.11 27.53
N GLU A 261 -26.36 21.17 28.14
CA GLU A 261 -27.01 21.20 29.44
C GLU A 261 -28.16 20.19 29.37
N MET A 262 -27.97 19.01 29.96
CA MET A 262 -29.08 18.10 30.21
C MET A 262 -29.99 18.78 31.23
N ALA A 263 -31.01 19.47 30.72
CA ALA A 263 -32.14 19.91 31.50
C ALA A 263 -32.78 18.69 32.18
N ARG A 264 -33.05 18.89 33.48
CA ARG A 264 -33.51 17.92 34.48
C ARG A 264 -34.68 17.04 34.05
#